data_AF-A0A918Y6H4-F1
#
_entry.id   AF-A0A918Y6H4-F1
#
_cell.length_a   1.000
_cell.length_b   1.000
_cell.length_c   1.000
_cell.angle_alpha   90.00
_cell.angle_beta   90.00
_cell.angle_gamma   90.00
#
_symmetry.space_group_name_H-M   'P 1'
#
loop_
_entity.id
_entity.type
_entity.pdbx_description
1 polymer ?
#
loop_
_entity_poly.entity_id
_entity_poly.type
_entity_poly.pdbx_seq_one_letter_code
_entity_poly.pdbx_strand_id
1 'polypeptide(L)'
;MTVEDTRDILGIWAGDGGEGAKYWLHVFTELKNRGLGDVLMPVCDGLKGPPEAVEAVWPRAIVQTCVVHLLRNSFRYAARQDWDKVAGAFKPVYTAPNEDAATERFLEFQEV
;
A
#
# COMPACT_ATOMS: atom_id res chain seq x y z
N MET A 1 11.93 2.38 -3.51
CA MET A 1 13.27 1.96 -3.04
C MET A 1 13.85 1.13 -4.15
N THR A 2 14.99 1.55 -4.68
CA THR A 2 15.72 0.78 -5.69
C THR A 2 16.61 -0.26 -5.01
N VAL A 3 17.26 -1.12 -5.80
CA VAL A 3 18.30 -2.04 -5.30
C VAL A 3 19.54 -1.31 -4.77
N GLU A 4 19.66 0.00 -5.03
CA GLU A 4 20.73 0.89 -4.56
C GLU A 4 20.30 1.69 -3.31
N ASP A 5 19.18 1.32 -2.66
CA ASP A 5 18.59 2.00 -1.51
C ASP A 5 18.22 3.48 -1.76
N THR A 6 17.96 3.84 -3.02
CA THR A 6 17.52 5.20 -3.36
C THR A 6 16.00 5.33 -3.38
N ARG A 7 15.51 6.53 -3.08
CA ARG A 7 14.09 6.90 -3.11
C ARG A 7 13.93 8.13 -3.99
N ASP A 8 13.01 8.05 -4.94
CA ASP A 8 12.73 9.14 -5.86
C ASP A 8 11.23 9.15 -6.23
N ILE A 9 10.73 10.30 -6.66
CA ILE A 9 9.36 10.47 -7.15
C ILE A 9 9.38 10.21 -8.67
N LEU A 10 8.86 9.05 -9.07
CA LEU A 10 8.87 8.64 -10.48
C LEU A 10 7.85 9.40 -11.34
N GLY A 11 6.83 10.02 -10.75
CA GLY A 11 5.89 10.86 -11.47
C GLY A 11 4.76 11.37 -10.58
N ILE A 12 3.99 12.31 -11.13
CA ILE A 12 2.79 12.88 -10.54
C ILE A 12 1.74 12.89 -11.64
N TRP A 13 0.60 12.24 -11.41
CA TRP A 13 -0.51 12.18 -12.34
C TRP A 13 -1.72 12.83 -11.70
N ALA A 14 -2.26 13.86 -12.34
CA ALA A 14 -3.54 14.44 -11.95
C ALA A 14 -4.67 13.62 -12.57
N GLY A 15 -5.53 13.04 -11.74
CA GLY A 15 -6.73 12.35 -12.22
C GLY A 15 -7.76 13.33 -12.80
N ASP A 16 -8.48 12.91 -13.84
CA ASP A 16 -9.54 13.66 -14.53
C ASP A 16 -10.95 13.37 -13.96
N GLY A 17 -11.02 12.65 -12.83
CA GLY A 17 -12.26 12.30 -12.15
C GLY A 17 -12.47 10.80 -11.94
N GLY A 18 -11.60 9.92 -12.47
CA GLY A 18 -11.70 8.48 -12.27
C GLY A 18 -10.35 7.76 -12.09
N GLU A 19 -10.13 7.19 -10.90
CA GLU A 19 -8.98 6.32 -10.57
C GLU A 19 -9.29 4.83 -10.80
N GLY A 20 -9.95 4.50 -11.92
CA GLY A 20 -10.34 3.13 -12.24
C GLY A 20 -9.19 2.29 -12.83
N ALA A 21 -9.43 1.00 -13.06
CA ALA A 21 -8.42 0.08 -13.60
C ALA A 21 -7.75 0.57 -14.90
N LYS A 22 -8.50 1.21 -15.81
CA LYS A 22 -7.95 1.77 -17.06
C LYS A 22 -6.96 2.91 -16.82
N TYR A 23 -7.23 3.77 -15.84
CA TYR A 23 -6.35 4.86 -15.47
C TYR A 23 -5.03 4.32 -14.92
N TRP A 24 -5.10 3.38 -13.97
CA TRP A 24 -3.89 2.76 -13.41
C TRP A 24 -3.09 1.96 -14.44
N LEU A 25 -3.77 1.27 -15.35
CA LEU A 25 -3.10 0.58 -16.46
C LEU A 25 -2.32 1.55 -17.34
N HIS A 26 -2.88 2.73 -17.64
CA HIS A 26 -2.20 3.78 -18.38
C HIS A 26 -0.94 4.27 -17.64
N VAL A 27 -1.08 4.62 -16.35
CA VAL A 27 0.03 5.09 -15.50
C VAL A 27 1.17 4.06 -15.44
N PHE A 28 0.86 2.80 -15.17
CA PHE A 28 1.88 1.75 -15.05
C PHE A 28 2.51 1.41 -16.40
N THR A 29 1.75 1.43 -17.50
CA THR A 29 2.30 1.26 -18.85
C THR A 29 3.26 2.39 -19.22
N GLU A 30 2.93 3.63 -18.88
CA GLU A 30 3.82 4.77 -19.07
C GLU A 30 5.14 4.58 -18.29
N LEU A 31 5.07 4.20 -17.02
CA LEU A 31 6.25 3.90 -16.21
C LEU A 31 7.12 2.79 -16.83
N LYS A 32 6.50 1.71 -17.30
CA LYS A 32 7.21 0.63 -18.00
C LYS A 32 7.91 1.13 -19.26
N ASN A 33 7.23 1.97 -20.06
CA ASN A 33 7.80 2.57 -21.28
C ASN A 33 8.96 3.54 -20.99
N ARG A 34 8.99 4.15 -19.79
CA ARG A 34 10.09 4.99 -19.31
C ARG A 34 11.30 4.18 -18.80
N GLY A 35 11.23 2.85 -18.83
CA GLY A 35 12.33 1.96 -18.46
C GLY A 35 12.16 1.26 -17.11
N LEU A 36 11.01 1.39 -16.44
CA LEU A 36 10.72 0.62 -15.22
C LEU A 36 10.40 -0.84 -15.57
N GLY A 37 11.44 -1.61 -15.87
CA GLY A 37 11.33 -2.95 -16.44
C GLY A 37 10.85 -4.02 -15.47
N ASP A 38 11.27 -3.96 -14.21
CA ASP A 38 10.93 -4.95 -13.17
C ASP A 38 10.53 -4.25 -11.88
N VAL A 39 9.43 -4.71 -11.29
CA VAL A 39 8.88 -4.20 -10.03
C VAL A 39 8.59 -5.40 -9.15
N LEU A 40 9.22 -5.44 -7.97
CA LEU A 40 9.09 -6.58 -7.05
C LEU A 40 7.82 -6.48 -6.19
N MET A 41 7.60 -5.31 -5.57
CA MET A 41 6.51 -5.09 -4.62
C MET A 41 5.93 -3.67 -4.73
N PRO A 42 4.95 -3.45 -5.61
CA PRO A 42 4.18 -2.22 -5.61
C PRO A 42 3.26 -2.19 -4.38
N VAL A 43 3.32 -1.07 -3.65
CA VAL A 43 2.52 -0.86 -2.44
C VAL A 43 1.40 0.13 -2.75
N CYS A 44 0.16 -0.35 -2.79
CA CYS A 44 -1.03 0.42 -3.14
C CYS A 44 -1.90 0.69 -1.89
N ASP A 45 -2.82 1.64 -1.96
CA ASP A 45 -3.70 2.03 -0.85
C ASP A 45 -4.93 1.13 -0.64
N GLY A 46 -5.08 0.08 -1.46
CA GLY A 46 -6.22 -0.86 -1.41
C GLY A 46 -7.39 -0.47 -2.31
N LEU A 47 -7.22 0.49 -3.22
CA LEU A 47 -8.20 0.78 -4.26
C LEU A 47 -8.42 -0.42 -5.19
N LYS A 48 -9.61 -0.44 -5.82
CA LYS A 48 -9.92 -1.38 -6.92
C LYS A 48 -9.27 -0.87 -8.20
N GLY A 49 -8.63 -1.74 -8.99
CA GLY A 49 -7.99 -1.38 -10.25
C GLY A 49 -6.46 -1.46 -10.24
N PRO A 50 -5.74 -0.88 -9.26
CA PRO A 50 -4.29 -1.00 -9.20
C PRO A 50 -3.79 -2.45 -9.18
N PRO A 51 -4.37 -3.40 -8.40
CA PRO A 51 -3.89 -4.78 -8.44
C PRO A 51 -3.98 -5.41 -9.82
N GLU A 52 -5.12 -5.25 -10.51
CA GLU A 52 -5.35 -5.79 -11.85
C GLU A 52 -4.44 -5.12 -12.89
N ALA A 53 -4.20 -3.81 -12.76
CA ALA A 53 -3.31 -3.07 -13.63
C ALA A 53 -1.83 -3.44 -13.43
N VAL A 54 -1.40 -3.67 -12.19
CA VAL A 54 -0.04 -4.16 -11.90
C VAL A 54 0.16 -5.54 -12.52
N GLU A 55 -0.77 -6.48 -12.31
CA GLU A 55 -0.65 -7.84 -12.83
C GLU A 55 -0.53 -7.86 -14.36
N ALA A 56 -1.24 -6.96 -15.05
CA ALA A 56 -1.13 -6.80 -16.50
C ALA A 56 0.23 -6.23 -16.96
N VAL A 57 0.85 -5.34 -16.21
CA VAL A 57 2.10 -4.65 -16.61
C VAL A 57 3.35 -5.40 -16.15
N TRP A 58 3.33 -5.91 -14.92
CA TRP A 58 4.40 -6.66 -14.26
C TRP A 58 3.84 -7.95 -13.60
N PRO A 59 3.66 -9.05 -14.35
CA PRO A 59 3.00 -10.27 -13.87
C PRO A 59 3.70 -11.00 -12.70
N ARG A 60 4.96 -10.66 -12.41
CA ARG A 60 5.74 -11.25 -11.31
C ARG A 60 5.73 -10.39 -10.04
N ALA A 61 5.11 -9.21 -10.09
CA ALA A 61 5.06 -8.29 -8.97
C ALA A 61 4.08 -8.79 -7.91
N ILE A 62 4.44 -8.66 -6.64
CA ILE A 62 3.56 -8.96 -5.50
C ILE A 62 2.93 -7.65 -5.03
N VAL A 63 1.63 -7.48 -5.28
CA VAL A 63 0.90 -6.28 -4.85
C VAL A 63 0.70 -6.34 -3.34
N GLN A 64 1.13 -5.30 -2.64
CA GLN A 64 0.98 -5.15 -1.19
C GLN A 64 0.05 -3.99 -0.87
N THR A 65 -0.84 -4.16 0.10
CA THR A 65 -1.63 -3.05 0.65
C THR A 65 -0.79 -2.25 1.64
N CYS A 66 -0.78 -0.93 1.50
CA CYS A 66 -0.01 -0.01 2.32
C CYS A 66 -0.57 0.04 3.74
N VAL A 67 0.21 -0.45 4.72
CA VAL A 67 -0.16 -0.38 6.14
C VAL A 67 -0.45 1.04 6.63
N VAL A 68 0.23 2.05 6.07
CA VAL A 68 0.00 3.45 6.41
C VAL A 68 -1.38 3.92 5.94
N HIS A 69 -1.80 3.55 4.73
CA HIS A 69 -3.16 3.85 4.25
C HIS A 69 -4.20 3.05 5.02
N LEU A 70 -3.92 1.80 5.36
CA LEU A 70 -4.79 0.95 6.17
C LEU A 70 -5.07 1.58 7.54
N LEU A 71 -4.01 2.03 8.23
CA LEU A 71 -4.10 2.71 9.52
C LEU A 71 -4.78 4.09 9.42
N ARG A 72 -4.46 4.88 8.39
CA ARG A 72 -5.13 6.18 8.16
C ARG A 72 -6.61 6.01 7.86
N ASN A 73 -7.00 4.95 7.15
CA ASN A 73 -8.39 4.64 6.88
C ASN A 73 -9.13 4.23 8.16
N SER A 74 -8.48 3.51 9.10
CA SER A 74 -9.10 3.14 10.37
C SER A 74 -9.37 4.35 11.28
N PHE A 75 -8.56 5.41 11.21
CA PHE A 75 -8.78 6.64 11.97
C PHE A 75 -10.10 7.35 11.68
N ARG A 76 -10.76 7.06 10.54
CA ARG A 76 -12.11 7.58 10.24
C ARG A 76 -13.16 7.07 11.23
N TYR A 77 -12.87 5.98 11.93
CA TYR A 77 -13.76 5.35 12.91
C TYR A 77 -13.38 5.68 14.37
N ALA A 78 -12.36 6.50 14.59
CA ALA A 78 -11.88 6.87 15.92
C ALA A 78 -11.90 8.40 16.11
N ALA A 79 -12.13 8.83 17.36
CA ALA A 79 -11.98 10.24 17.72
C ALA A 79 -10.52 10.67 17.55
N ARG A 80 -10.31 11.93 17.12
CA ARG A 80 -8.97 12.47 16.84
C ARG A 80 -8.00 12.34 18.02
N GLN A 81 -8.50 12.47 19.25
CA GLN A 81 -7.71 12.33 20.48
C GLN A 81 -7.14 10.92 20.70
N ASP A 82 -7.70 9.91 20.02
CA ASP A 82 -7.33 8.51 20.18
C ASP A 82 -6.47 8.00 19.01
N TRP A 83 -6.21 8.81 17.98
CA TRP A 83 -5.42 8.40 16.81
C TRP A 83 -4.03 7.88 17.18
N ASP A 84 -3.32 8.58 18.07
CA ASP A 84 -1.98 8.16 18.51
C ASP A 84 -2.02 6.87 19.32
N LYS A 85 -3.08 6.67 20.12
CA LYS A 85 -3.30 5.43 20.88
C LYS A 85 -3.54 4.25 19.93
N VAL A 86 -4.43 4.43 18.95
CA VAL A 86 -4.72 3.42 17.93
C VAL A 86 -3.46 3.09 17.12
N ALA A 87 -2.70 4.11 16.70
CA ALA A 87 -1.45 3.93 15.97
C ALA A 87 -0.41 3.15 16.78
N GLY A 88 -0.27 3.49 18.06
CA GLY A 88 0.64 2.83 18.99
C GLY A 88 0.24 1.37 19.24
N ALA A 89 -1.04 1.12 19.51
CA ALA A 89 -1.57 -0.21 19.79
C ALA A 89 -1.54 -1.13 18.56
N PHE A 90 -1.65 -0.58 17.35
CA PHE A 90 -1.57 -1.36 16.11
C PHE A 90 -0.13 -1.64 15.65
N LYS A 91 0.87 -0.89 16.14
CA LYS A 91 2.28 -1.06 15.74
C LYS A 91 2.84 -2.47 15.94
N PRO A 92 2.57 -3.18 17.04
CA PRO A 92 3.02 -4.56 17.22
C PRO A 92 2.55 -5.51 16.13
N VAL A 93 1.40 -5.26 15.49
CA VAL A 93 0.85 -6.12 14.43
C VAL A 93 1.78 -6.16 13.21
N TYR A 94 2.14 -5.00 12.65
CA TYR A 94 2.95 -4.93 11.43
C TYR A 94 4.46 -4.95 11.67
N THR A 95 4.90 -5.03 12.93
CA THR A 95 6.31 -5.20 13.31
C THR A 95 6.60 -6.57 13.92
N ALA A 96 5.60 -7.46 13.94
CA ALA A 96 5.74 -8.83 14.39
C ALA A 96 6.75 -9.62 13.52
N PRO A 97 7.46 -10.62 14.09
CA PRO A 97 8.50 -11.36 13.39
C PRO A 97 7.97 -12.32 12.31
N ASN A 98 6.69 -12.68 12.35
CA ASN A 98 6.02 -13.57 11.40
C ASN A 98 4.49 -13.37 11.46
N GLU A 99 3.77 -14.06 10.58
CA GLU A 99 2.31 -13.98 10.43
C GLU A 99 1.55 -14.47 11.68
N ASP A 100 1.98 -15.57 12.30
CA ASP A 100 1.32 -16.12 13.49
C ASP A 100 1.37 -15.12 14.66
N ALA A 101 2.56 -14.53 14.89
CA ALA A 101 2.74 -13.48 15.89
C ALA A 101 1.96 -12.22 15.52
N ALA A 102 1.90 -11.83 14.24
CA ALA A 102 1.08 -10.69 13.80
C ALA A 102 -0.40 -10.92 14.10
N THR A 103 -0.89 -12.14 13.86
CA THR A 103 -2.26 -12.55 14.16
C THR A 103 -2.56 -12.47 15.65
N GLU A 104 -1.66 -12.97 16.50
CA GLU A 104 -1.80 -12.86 17.96
C GLU A 104 -1.86 -11.39 18.41
N ARG A 105 -0.93 -10.53 17.93
CA ARG A 105 -0.96 -9.09 18.23
C ARG A 105 -2.23 -8.40 17.73
N PHE A 106 -2.79 -8.87 16.62
CA PHE A 106 -4.02 -8.32 16.09
C PHE A 106 -5.23 -8.70 16.96
N LEU A 107 -5.27 -9.92 17.49
CA LEU A 107 -6.30 -10.33 18.45
C LEU A 107 -6.19 -9.53 19.75
N GLU A 108 -4.98 -9.35 20.29
CA GLU A 108 -4.74 -8.48 21.46
C GLU A 108 -5.25 -7.05 21.22
N PHE A 109 -5.01 -6.49 20.02
CA PHE A 109 -5.48 -5.16 19.64
C PHE A 109 -7.02 -5.04 19.61
N GLN A 110 -7.74 -6.11 19.26
CA GLN A 110 -9.20 -6.11 19.18
C GLN A 110 -9.89 -6.05 20.56
N GLU A 111 -9.16 -6.38 21.63
CA GLU A 111 -9.67 -6.34 23.01
C GLU A 111 -9.50 -4.98 23.70
N VAL A 112 -8.87 -4.00 23.01
CA VAL A 112 -8.55 -2.66 23.52
C VAL A 112 -9.67 -1.65 23.28
#